data_AF-A0A7L3EMS9-F1
#
_entry.id   AF-A0A7L3EMS9-F1
#
_cell.length_a   1.000
_cell.length_b   1.000
_cell.length_c   1.000
_cell.angle_alpha   90.00
_cell.angle_beta   90.00
_cell.angle_gamma   90.00
#
_symmetry.space_group_name_H-M   'P 1'
#
loop_
_entity.id
_entity.type
_entity.pdbx_description
1 polymer ?
#
loop_
_entity_poly.entity_id
_entity_poly.type
_entity_poly.pdbx_seq_one_letter_code
_entity_poly.pdbx_strand_id
1 'polypeptide(L)' 'SHLAGKRHRRLRWLRAERRSQEQRSLFVSGFARGTEPAQLRQHFRAFGDVATVVMDKEK' A
#
# COMPACT_ATOMS: atom_id res chain seq x y z
N SER A 1 -20.83 17.16 -21.72
CA SER A 1 -19.91 16.08 -21.31
C SER A 1 -19.35 16.31 -19.91
N HIS A 2 -19.59 15.38 -18.96
CA HIS A 2 -19.18 15.52 -17.54
C HIS A 2 -17.68 15.26 -17.26
N LEU A 3 -16.91 14.91 -18.29
CA LEU A 3 -15.51 14.48 -18.18
C LEU A 3 -14.54 15.64 -17.80
N ALA A 4 -14.92 16.88 -18.06
CA ALA A 4 -14.14 18.06 -17.66
C ALA A 4 -14.56 18.62 -16.27
N GLY A 5 -15.46 17.96 -15.54
CA GLY A 5 -15.91 18.43 -14.23
C GLY A 5 -14.86 18.23 -13.14
N LYS A 6 -14.83 19.11 -12.13
CA LYS A 6 -13.92 18.99 -10.96
C LYS A 6 -14.01 17.62 -10.28
N ARG A 7 -15.23 17.10 -10.10
CA ARG A 7 -15.49 15.76 -9.54
C ARG A 7 -14.86 14.64 -10.38
N HIS A 8 -15.04 14.69 -11.70
CA HIS A 8 -14.47 13.69 -12.60
C HIS A 8 -12.95 13.68 -12.52
N ARG A 9 -12.30 14.86 -12.61
CA ARG A 9 -10.84 14.97 -12.48
C ARG A 9 -10.32 14.40 -11.16
N ARG A 10 -10.98 14.73 -10.03
CA ARG A 10 -10.62 14.19 -8.71
C ARG A 10 -10.72 12.67 -8.66
N LEU A 11 -11.81 12.08 -9.15
CA LEU A 11 -11.98 10.63 -9.17
C LEU A 11 -10.95 9.93 -10.08
N ARG A 12 -10.63 10.53 -11.23
CA ARG A 12 -9.60 10.00 -12.14
C ARG A 12 -8.22 10.02 -11.46
N TRP A 13 -7.87 11.11 -10.78
CA TRP A 13 -6.63 11.22 -10.03
C TRP A 13 -6.55 10.20 -8.89
N LEU A 14 -7.58 10.08 -8.04
CA LEU A 14 -7.64 9.09 -6.96
C LEU A 14 -7.45 7.64 -7.45
N ARG A 15 -8.04 7.30 -8.60
CA ARG A 15 -7.86 5.97 -9.23
C ARG A 15 -6.45 5.76 -9.76
N ALA A 16 -5.81 6.80 -10.29
CA ALA A 16 -4.43 6.71 -10.75
C ALA A 16 -3.48 6.51 -9.56
N GLU A 17 -3.69 7.25 -8.48
CA GLU A 17 -2.94 7.12 -7.23
C GLU A 17 -3.05 5.70 -6.66
N ARG A 18 -4.28 5.19 -6.53
CA ARG A 18 -4.52 3.83 -6.02
C ARG A 18 -3.80 2.77 -6.85
N ARG A 19 -3.92 2.84 -8.18
CA ARG A 19 -3.22 1.91 -9.08
C ARG A 19 -1.71 2.00 -8.96
N SER A 20 -1.16 3.20 -8.74
CA SER A 20 0.27 3.38 -8.52
C SER A 20 0.73 2.80 -7.18
N GLN A 21 -0.10 2.87 -6.14
CA GLN A 21 0.18 2.23 -4.86
C GLN A 21 0.10 0.71 -4.96
N GLU A 22 -0.94 0.16 -5.61
CA GLU A 22 -1.14 -1.28 -5.79
C GLU A 22 0.05 -1.93 -6.52
N GLN A 23 0.56 -1.29 -7.58
CA GLN A 23 1.73 -1.77 -8.33
C GLN A 23 3.03 -1.85 -7.52
N ARG A 24 3.11 -1.16 -6.38
CA ARG A 24 4.30 -1.09 -5.51
C ARG A 24 4.05 -1.69 -4.13
N SER A 25 2.90 -2.33 -3.93
CA SER A 25 2.51 -2.95 -2.67
C SER A 25 2.62 -4.46 -2.76
N LEU A 26 3.01 -5.09 -1.64
CA LEU A 26 3.08 -6.54 -1.52
C LEU A 26 2.13 -7.01 -0.43
N PHE A 27 1.44 -8.12 -0.68
CA PHE A 27 0.74 -8.87 0.36
C PHE A 27 1.64 -10.01 0.83
N VAL A 28 1.89 -10.07 2.14
CA VAL A 28 2.81 -11.04 2.75
C VAL A 28 2.05 -11.78 3.84
N SER A 29 2.09 -13.11 3.77
CA SER A 29 1.50 -14.03 4.76
C SER A 29 2.51 -15.10 5.17
N GLY A 30 2.22 -15.88 6.22
CA GLY A 30 3.08 -16.98 6.67
C GLY A 30 4.25 -16.57 7.57
N PHE A 31 4.28 -15.33 8.07
CA PHE A 31 5.22 -14.93 9.12
C PHE A 31 4.76 -15.40 10.50
N ALA A 32 5.70 -15.56 11.44
CA ALA A 32 5.41 -16.09 12.78
C ALA A 32 4.44 -15.19 13.56
N ARG A 33 3.57 -15.79 14.36
CA ARG A 33 2.69 -15.03 15.26
C ARG A 33 3.53 -14.21 16.24
N GLY A 34 3.16 -12.95 16.46
CA GLY A 34 3.94 -12.02 17.27
C GLY A 34 5.09 -11.35 16.52
N THR A 35 5.20 -11.53 15.19
CA THR A 35 6.09 -10.70 14.37
C THR A 35 5.63 -9.25 14.45
N GLU A 36 6.55 -8.36 14.83
CA GLU A 36 6.26 -6.94 14.94
C GLU A 36 6.40 -6.23 13.59
N PRO A 37 5.62 -5.18 13.30
CA PRO A 37 5.74 -4.41 12.06
C PRO A 37 7.15 -3.87 11.80
N ALA A 38 7.89 -3.57 12.87
CA ALA A 38 9.28 -3.11 12.78
C ALA A 38 10.22 -4.18 12.19
N GLN A 39 10.01 -5.46 12.52
CA GLN A 39 10.80 -6.57 11.99
C GLN A 39 10.56 -6.74 10.48
N LEU A 40 9.29 -6.67 10.04
CA LEU A 40 8.97 -6.70 8.61
C LEU A 40 9.60 -5.51 7.88
N ARG A 41 9.49 -4.30 8.44
CA ARG A 41 10.10 -3.10 7.82
C ARG A 41 11.63 -3.24 7.71
N GLN A 42 12.28 -3.79 8.73
CA GLN A 42 13.73 -4.04 8.69
C GLN A 42 14.10 -5.08 7.64
N HIS A 43 13.35 -6.18 7.55
CA HIS A 43 13.59 -7.24 6.58
C HIS A 43 13.45 -6.73 5.14
N PHE A 44 12.33 -6.06 4.82
CA PHE A 44 12.06 -5.61 3.47
C PHE A 44 12.92 -4.42 3.02
N ARG A 45 13.50 -3.66 3.97
CA ARG A 45 14.49 -2.61 3.65
C ARG A 45 15.72 -3.12 2.91
N ALA A 46 16.04 -4.40 3.03
CA ALA A 46 17.13 -5.01 2.25
C ALA A 46 16.85 -5.02 0.74
N PHE A 47 15.59 -4.89 0.32
CA PHE A 47 15.17 -4.93 -1.09
C PHE A 47 14.76 -3.56 -1.64
N GLY A 48 14.80 -2.51 -0.81
CA GLY A 48 14.45 -1.14 -1.19
C GLY A 48 13.67 -0.39 -0.11
N ASP A 49 13.28 0.84 -0.43
CA ASP A 49 12.55 1.68 0.51
C ASP A 49 11.14 1.15 0.80
N VAL A 50 10.83 0.99 2.09
CA VAL A 50 9.51 0.56 2.56
C VAL A 50 8.72 1.79 2.99
N ALA A 51 7.71 2.16 2.21
CA ALA A 51 6.87 3.33 2.48
C ALA A 51 5.99 3.14 3.73
N THR A 52 5.23 2.04 3.79
CA THR A 52 4.30 1.74 4.88
C THR A 52 4.21 0.24 5.11
N VAL A 53 4.09 -0.17 6.38
CA VAL A 53 3.73 -1.54 6.75
C VAL A 53 2.38 -1.48 7.45
N VAL A 54 1.39 -2.20 6.93
CA VAL A 54 0.07 -2.35 7.53
C VAL A 54 -0.10 -3.83 7.86
N MET A 55 -0.31 -4.13 9.14
CA MET A 55 -0.60 -5.48 9.61
C MET A 55 -1.98 -5.49 10.21
N ASP A 56 -2.76 -6.50 9.87
CA ASP A 56 -4.02 -6.73 10.55
C ASP A 56 -3.72 -7.22 11.97
N LYS A 57 -4.25 -6.53 12.98
CA LYS A 57 -3.99 -6.85 14.39
C LYS A 57 -4.95 -7.90 14.93
N GLU A 58 -6.00 -8.24 14.17
CA GLU A 58 -7.03 -9.19 14.59
C GLU A 58 -7.21 -10.30 13.55
N LYS A 59 -6.38 -11.34 13.67
CA LYS A 59 -6.76 -12.71 13.26
C LYS A 59 -6.02 -13.78 14.07
#